data_AF-A0AAW3YPZ7-F1
#
_entry.id   AF-A0AAW3YPZ7-F1
#
_cell.length_a   1.000
_cell.length_b   1.000
_cell.length_c   1.000
_cell.angle_alpha   90.00
_cell.angle_beta   90.00
_cell.angle_gamma   90.00
#
_symmetry.space_group_name_H-M   'P 1'
#
loop_
_entity.id
_entity.type
_entity.pdbx_description
1 polymer ?
#
loop_
_entity_poly.entity_id
_entity_poly.type
_entity_poly.pdbx_seq_one_letter_code
_entity_poly.pdbx_strand_id
1 'polypeptide(L)' 'GDGRKKTPTGLIALSVAELRKLLSKLMEKAGETVEQVLHWSSWRRRHQYCAQQCHYRRRDNLMITEQLRL' A
#
# COMPACT_ATOMS: atom_id res chain seq x y z
N GLY A 1 -7.66 8.77 24.37
CA GLY A 1 -7.11 9.34 23.11
C GLY A 1 -6.80 8.20 22.17
N ASP A 2 -7.44 8.17 21.01
CA ASP A 2 -7.31 7.07 20.02
C ASP A 2 -5.91 7.09 19.39
N GLY A 3 -4.98 6.30 19.95
CA GLY A 3 -3.57 6.22 19.54
C GLY A 3 -3.33 5.52 18.20
N ARG A 4 -4.31 5.48 17.29
CA ARG A 4 -4.14 4.94 15.94
C ARG A 4 -3.15 5.80 15.17
N LYS A 5 -1.93 5.28 15.01
CA LYS A 5 -0.94 5.84 14.09
C LYS A 5 -1.57 5.87 12.69
N LYS A 6 -1.84 7.08 12.19
CA LYS A 6 -2.40 7.26 10.85
C LYS A 6 -1.39 6.76 9.83
N THR A 7 -1.86 5.99 8.86
CA THR A 7 -1.01 5.60 7.73
C THR A 7 -0.57 6.89 7.02
N PRO A 8 0.74 7.06 6.73
CA PRO A 8 1.20 8.23 5.99
C PRO A 8 0.45 8.37 4.68
N THR A 9 0.05 9.59 4.34
CA THR A 9 -0.61 9.91 3.07
C THR A 9 0.21 9.34 1.91
N GLY A 10 -0.43 8.59 1.01
CA GLY A 10 0.24 7.97 -0.14
C GLY A 10 0.75 6.53 0.07
N LEU A 11 0.42 5.89 1.19
CA LEU A 11 0.69 4.48 1.44
C LEU A 11 -0.61 3.73 1.75
N ILE A 12 -0.73 2.50 1.25
CA ILE A 12 -1.77 1.56 1.71
C ILE A 12 -1.45 1.16 3.15
N ALA A 13 -2.44 1.03 4.04
CA ALA A 13 -2.24 0.58 5.42
C ALA A 13 -1.58 -0.81 5.48
N LEU A 14 -0.73 -1.05 6.48
CA LEU A 14 -0.16 -2.38 6.69
C LEU A 14 -1.25 -3.35 7.08
N SER A 15 -1.43 -4.40 6.29
CA SER A 15 -2.26 -5.54 6.68
C SER A 15 -1.52 -6.45 7.67
N VAL A 16 -2.28 -7.25 8.44
CA VAL A 16 -1.71 -8.28 9.33
C VAL A 16 -0.87 -9.28 8.55
N ALA A 17 -1.27 -9.61 7.32
CA ALA A 17 -0.54 -10.53 6.46
C ALA A 17 0.82 -9.95 6.02
N GLU A 18 0.89 -8.67 5.69
CA GLU A 18 2.15 -8.00 5.35
C GLU A 18 3.05 -7.87 6.58
N LEU A 19 2.49 -7.54 7.74
CA LEU A 19 3.25 -7.49 8.98
C LEU A 19 3.91 -8.84 9.28
N ARG A 20 3.16 -9.94 9.13
CA ARG A 20 3.70 -11.31 9.29
C ARG A 20 4.82 -11.59 8.30
N LYS A 21 4.66 -11.24 7.02
CA LYS A 21 5.70 -11.41 6.00
C LYS A 21 6.97 -10.61 6.32
N LEU A 22 6.83 -9.38 6.82
CA LEU A 22 7.97 -8.57 7.23
C LEU A 22 8.70 -9.20 8.41
N LEU A 23 7.97 -9.63 9.44
CA LEU A 23 8.56 -10.34 10.58
C LEU A 23 9.27 -11.61 10.14
N SER A 24 8.66 -12.42 9.27
CA SER A 24 9.29 -13.62 8.73
C SER A 24 10.60 -13.29 7.99
N LYS A 25 10.62 -12.27 7.12
CA LYS A 25 11.83 -11.83 6.43
C LYS A 25 12.93 -11.32 7.35
N LEU A 26 12.55 -10.57 8.40
CA LEU A 26 13.49 -10.05 9.38
C LEU A 26 14.08 -11.16 10.27
N MET A 27 13.32 -12.23 10.51
CA MET A 27 13.77 -13.41 11.25
C MET A 27 14.54 -14.39 10.38
N GLU A 28 14.35 -14.33 9.06
CA GLU A 28 15.09 -15.13 8.11
C GLU A 28 16.55 -14.68 8.13
N LYS A 29 17.47 -15.63 8.23
CA LYS A 29 18.93 -15.37 8.24
C LYS A 29 19.46 -15.03 6.84
N ALA A 30 18.65 -14.34 6.04
CA ALA A 30 19.05 -13.76 4.78
C ALA A 30 19.79 -12.45 5.11
N GLY A 31 20.96 -12.21 4.54
CA GLY A 31 21.77 -11.01 4.80
C GLY A 31 21.13 -9.67 4.37
N GLU A 32 19.81 -9.59 4.24
CA GLU A 32 19.05 -8.37 4.04
C GLU A 32 19.04 -7.56 5.35
N THR A 33 19.43 -6.29 5.30
CA THR A 33 19.35 -5.43 6.49
C THR A 33 17.89 -5.07 6.78
N VAL A 34 17.61 -4.71 8.04
CA VAL A 34 16.28 -4.24 8.46
C VAL A 34 15.81 -3.07 7.59
N GLU A 35 16.72 -2.14 7.28
CA GLU A 35 16.45 -0.99 6.43
C GLU A 35 16.06 -1.41 5.01
N GLN A 36 16.73 -2.41 4.43
CA GLN A 36 16.40 -2.92 3.09
C GLN A 36 14.99 -3.52 3.08
N VAL A 37 14.66 -4.36 4.06
CA VAL A 37 13.33 -4.99 4.16
C VAL A 37 12.22 -3.93 4.30
N LEU A 38 12.43 -2.94 5.17
CA LEU A 38 11.47 -1.85 5.37
C LEU A 38 11.38 -0.91 4.16
N HIS A 39 12.49 -0.66 3.48
CA HIS A 39 12.53 0.15 2.26
C HIS A 39 11.71 -0.51 1.14
N TRP A 40 11.94 -1.81 0.89
CA TRP A 40 11.18 -2.58 -0.08
C TRP A 40 9.68 -2.63 0.23
N SER A 41 9.34 -2.78 1.51
CA SER A 41 7.94 -2.72 1.97
C SER A 41 7.29 -1.37 1.64
N SER A 42 7.99 -0.28 1.95
CA SER A 42 7.50 1.09 1.74
C SER A 42 7.32 1.40 0.25
N TRP A 43 8.30 1.03 -0.58
CA TRP A 43 8.23 1.16 -2.04
C TRP A 43 7.02 0.43 -2.61
N ARG A 44 6.83 -0.84 -2.25
CA ARG A 44 5.71 -1.66 -2.73
C ARG A 44 4.36 -1.05 -2.35
N ARG A 45 4.19 -0.65 -1.09
CA ARG A 45 2.94 -0.06 -0.58
C ARG A 45 2.62 1.27 -1.25
N ARG A 46 3.63 2.08 -1.59
CA ARG A 46 3.45 3.31 -2.36
C ARG A 46 2.97 3.01 -3.78
N HIS A 47 3.58 2.04 -4.45
CA HIS A 47 3.17 1.64 -5.79
C HIS A 47 1.76 1.07 -5.83
N GLN A 48 1.38 0.27 -4.82
CA GLN A 48 -0.01 -0.22 -4.72
C GLN A 48 -0.99 0.93 -4.48
N TYR A 49 -0.64 1.92 -3.66
CA TYR A 49 -1.46 3.12 -3.48
C TYR A 49 -1.66 3.82 -4.82
N CYS A 50 -0.58 4.07 -5.58
CA CYS A 50 -0.67 4.68 -6.91
C CYS A 50 -1.57 3.85 -7.85
N ALA A 51 -1.42 2.52 -7.87
CA ALA A 51 -2.26 1.64 -8.68
C ALA A 51 -3.74 1.71 -8.27
N GLN A 52 -4.03 1.74 -6.98
CA GLN A 52 -5.38 1.91 -6.44
C GLN A 52 -5.97 3.26 -6.85
N GLN A 53 -5.20 4.35 -6.76
CA GLN A 53 -5.64 5.68 -7.21
C GLN A 53 -5.92 5.70 -8.71
N CYS A 54 -5.05 5.13 -9.54
CA CYS A 54 -5.28 5.02 -10.99
C CYS A 54 -6.53 4.19 -11.31
N HIS A 55 -6.72 3.08 -10.60
CA HIS A 55 -7.90 2.23 -10.76
C HIS A 55 -9.19 2.99 -10.43
N TYR A 56 -9.25 3.65 -9.28
CA TYR A 56 -10.43 4.42 -8.89
C TYR A 56 -10.69 5.60 -9.82
N ARG A 57 -9.66 6.37 -10.20
CA ARG A 57 -9.81 7.44 -11.19
C ARG A 57 -10.39 6.94 -12.51
N ARG A 58 -9.93 5.78 -12.99
CA ARG A 58 -10.45 5.18 -14.23
C ARG A 58 -11.89 4.70 -14.08
N ARG A 59 -12.24 4.12 -12.94
CA ARG A 59 -13.60 3.67 -12.64
C ARG A 59 -14.56 4.86 -12.50
N ASP A 60 -14.17 5.89 -11.78
CA ASP A 60 -14.97 7.10 -11.60
C ASP A 60 -15.15 7.82 -12.93
N ASN A 61 -14.09 7.91 -13.74
CA ASN A 61 -14.19 8.45 -15.10
C ASN A 61 -15.15 7.63 -15.97
N LEU A 62 -15.09 6.29 -15.93
CA LEU A 62 -16.03 5.43 -16.64
C LEU A 62 -17.47 5.69 -16.23
N MET A 63 -17.74 5.78 -14.92
CA MET A 63 -19.08 6.05 -14.38
C MET A 63 -19.60 7.43 -14.81
N ILE A 64 -18.76 8.48 -14.77
CA ILE A 64 -19.12 9.82 -15.25
C ILE A 64 -19.41 9.80 -16.75
N THR A 65 -18.62 9.05 -17.52
CA THR A 65 -18.79 8.96 -18.98
C THR A 65 -20.06 8.21 -19.36
N GLU A 66 -20.46 7.19 -18.59
CA GLU A 66 -21.76 6.51 -18.75
C GLU A 66 -22.93 7.42 -18.39
N GLN A 67 -22.84 8.22 -17.32
CA GLN A 67 -23.91 9.16 -16.96
C GLN A 67 -24.10 10.30 -17.96
N LEU A 68 -23.03 10.77 -18.59
CA LEU A 68 -23.09 11.82 -19.63
C LEU A 68 -23.51 11.30 -21.02
N ARG A 69 -23.73 9.99 -21.16
CA ARG A 69 -24.17 9.37 -22.42
C ARG A 69 -25.70 9.22 -22.56
N LEU A 70 -26.45 9.84 -21.65
CA LEU A 70 -27.91 10.02 -21.70
C LEU A 70 -28.27 11.30 -22.45
#